data_AF-A0A8H3LA71-F1
#
_entry.id   AF-A0A8H3LA71-F1
#
_cell.length_a   1.000
_cell.length_b   1.000
_cell.length_c   1.000
_cell.angle_alpha   90.00
_cell.angle_beta   90.00
_cell.angle_gamma   90.00
#
_symmetry.space_group_name_H-M   'P 1'
#
loop_
_entity.id
_entity.type
_entity.pdbx_description
1 polymer ?
#
loop_
_entity_poly.entity_id
_entity_poly.type
_entity_poly.pdbx_seq_one_letter_code
_entity_poly.pdbx_strand_id
1 'polypeptide(L)'
;MISLVLILLEIKFIKVKGHLGIKRNEEADRVAKKEGEKLICITIKDIQQKDLMYDIYWNGKKVDRHIRKFIDSIYEATLDAAWSLNCTHRSIFIDTTFTIEEEVTWALFKKNTRFNCTTSATNNRFIKHLKLTNYLLPTLEIMKERRYDLYRDAKCRLCLTENEDEDHIIYC
;
A
#
# COMPACT_ATOMS: atom_id res chain seq x y z
N MET A 1 52.60 -37.89 12.77
CA MET A 1 52.38 -38.15 11.33
C MET A 1 51.02 -38.81 11.20
N ILE A 2 49.96 -38.03 10.99
CA ILE A 2 48.59 -38.55 10.90
C ILE A 2 48.28 -38.69 9.41
N SER A 3 48.15 -39.93 8.94
CA SER A 3 47.77 -40.22 7.55
C SER A 3 46.26 -40.05 7.42
N LEU A 4 45.82 -39.06 6.64
CA LEU A 4 44.43 -38.88 6.25
C LEU A 4 44.11 -39.87 5.12
N VAL A 5 43.30 -40.89 5.43
CA VAL A 5 42.73 -41.80 4.44
C VAL A 5 41.56 -41.09 3.77
N LEU A 6 41.74 -40.65 2.52
CA LEU A 6 40.65 -40.15 1.67
C LEU A 6 39.84 -41.36 1.16
N ILE A 7 38.62 -41.51 1.67
CA ILE A 7 37.65 -42.46 1.11
C ILE A 7 37.00 -41.76 -0.09
N LEU A 8 37.40 -42.17 -1.30
CA LEU A 8 36.70 -41.78 -2.53
C LEU A 8 35.42 -42.62 -2.65
N LEU A 9 34.27 -41.94 -2.51
CA LEU A 9 32.97 -42.54 -2.73
C LEU A 9 32.54 -42.32 -4.18
N GLU A 10 32.51 -43.39 -4.97
CA GLU A 10 32.01 -43.35 -6.34
C GLU A 10 30.52 -43.71 -6.36
N ILE A 11 29.69 -42.77 -6.82
CA ILE A 11 28.23 -42.94 -6.88
C ILE A 11 27.79 -42.95 -8.34
N LYS A 12 26.95 -43.93 -8.70
CA LYS A 12 26.30 -44.01 -10.01
C LYS A 12 24.82 -43.67 -9.90
N PHE A 13 24.38 -42.65 -10.62
CA PHE A 13 22.98 -42.25 -10.68
C PHE A 13 22.27 -42.98 -11.82
N ILE A 14 21.15 -43.64 -11.52
CA ILE A 14 20.31 -44.35 -12.48
C ILE A 14 18.89 -43.82 -12.36
N LYS A 15 18.35 -43.29 -13.47
CA LYS A 15 16.98 -42.83 -13.53
C LYS A 15 16.04 -44.02 -13.77
N VAL A 16 15.05 -44.17 -12.92
CA VAL A 16 13.97 -45.16 -13.06
C VAL A 16 12.63 -44.44 -13.20
N LYS A 17 11.70 -45.05 -13.93
CA LYS A 17 10.34 -44.51 -14.08
C LYS A 17 9.50 -44.93 -12.87
N GLY A 18 8.70 -44.00 -12.36
CA GLY A 18 7.79 -44.27 -11.24
C GLY A 18 6.72 -45.30 -11.59
N HIS A 19 6.15 -45.93 -10.56
CA HIS A 19 5.03 -46.88 -10.67
C HIS A 19 5.29 -48.11 -11.55
N LEU A 20 6.54 -48.58 -11.60
CA LEU A 20 6.94 -49.79 -12.33
C LEU A 20 7.03 -51.05 -11.45
N GLY A 21 6.52 -51.02 -10.21
CA GLY A 21 6.64 -52.16 -9.28
C GLY A 21 8.03 -52.29 -8.63
N ILE A 22 8.94 -51.33 -8.84
CA ILE A 22 10.28 -51.36 -8.23
C ILE A 22 10.14 -51.00 -6.76
N LYS A 23 10.11 -52.03 -5.90
CA LYS A 23 9.84 -51.92 -4.46
C LYS A 23 10.53 -50.75 -3.75
N ARG A 24 11.83 -50.52 -3.99
CA ARG A 24 12.58 -49.42 -3.34
C ARG A 24 12.23 -48.03 -3.89
N ASN A 25 11.91 -47.92 -5.18
CA ASN A 25 11.43 -46.67 -5.76
C ASN A 25 10.01 -46.34 -5.28
N GLU A 26 9.14 -47.35 -5.23
CA GLU A 26 7.78 -47.17 -4.73
C GLU A 26 7.75 -46.85 -3.24
N GLU A 27 8.65 -47.44 -2.46
CA GLU A 27 8.82 -47.10 -1.05
C GLU A 27 9.31 -45.65 -0.89
N ALA A 28 10.30 -45.22 -1.69
CA ALA A 28 10.74 -43.83 -1.69
C ALA A 28 9.61 -42.85 -2.05
N ASP A 29 8.82 -43.16 -3.09
CA ASP A 29 7.66 -42.37 -3.50
C ASP A 29 6.58 -42.33 -2.40
N ARG A 30 6.34 -43.45 -1.71
CA ARG A 30 5.38 -43.54 -0.60
C ARG A 30 5.79 -42.68 0.58
N VAL A 31 7.07 -42.74 0.97
CA VAL A 31 7.61 -41.95 2.08
C VAL A 31 7.56 -40.45 1.76
N ALA A 32 7.95 -40.06 0.53
CA ALA A 32 7.89 -38.66 0.09
C ALA A 32 6.47 -38.09 0.14
N LYS A 33 5.45 -38.87 -0.27
CA LYS A 33 4.04 -38.47 -0.18
C LYS A 33 3.55 -38.28 1.25
N LYS A 34 3.99 -39.14 2.17
CA LYS A 34 3.57 -39.12 3.58
C LYS A 34 4.09 -37.90 4.36
N GLU A 35 5.26 -37.37 3.99
CA GLU A 35 5.81 -36.17 4.65
C GLU A 35 5.27 -34.85 4.07
N GLY A 36 4.80 -34.84 2.82
CA GLY A 36 4.24 -33.64 2.18
C GLY A 36 2.90 -33.15 2.76
N GLU A 37 2.17 -33.99 3.51
CA GLU A 37 0.88 -33.63 4.14
C GLU A 37 1.04 -32.88 5.47
N LYS A 38 2.24 -32.80 6.03
CA LYS A 38 2.49 -32.08 7.27
C LYS A 38 2.69 -30.59 6.93
N LEU A 39 1.72 -29.75 7.27
CA LEU A 39 1.89 -28.30 7.29
C LEU A 39 2.96 -27.95 8.35
N ILE A 40 4.21 -27.87 7.91
CA ILE A 40 5.30 -27.40 8.76
C ILE A 40 5.18 -25.88 8.82
N CYS A 41 4.61 -25.35 9.90
CA CYS A 41 4.83 -23.95 10.28
C CYS A 41 6.29 -23.81 10.70
N ILE A 42 7.13 -23.33 9.78
CA ILE A 42 8.53 -23.03 10.07
C ILE A 42 8.60 -21.61 10.63
N THR A 43 9.06 -21.47 11.88
CA THR A 43 9.49 -20.17 12.40
C THR A 43 10.86 -19.85 11.80
N ILE A 44 10.87 -19.02 10.75
CA ILE A 44 12.11 -18.64 10.06
C ILE A 44 12.83 -17.56 10.88
N LYS A 45 14.06 -17.86 11.32
CA LYS A 45 15.01 -16.84 11.78
C LYS A 45 15.66 -16.21 10.54
N ASP A 46 15.75 -14.87 10.52
CA ASP A 46 16.13 -14.00 9.38
C ASP A 46 17.37 -14.41 8.56
N ILE A 47 18.25 -15.27 9.08
CA ILE A 47 19.59 -15.52 8.55
C ILE A 47 19.63 -16.48 7.34
N GLN A 48 18.54 -17.18 6.98
CA GLN A 48 18.56 -18.23 5.93
C GLN A 48 17.83 -17.86 4.62
N GLN A 49 17.45 -16.60 4.41
CA GLN A 49 16.48 -16.20 3.38
C GLN A 49 16.91 -16.30 1.90
N LYS A 50 18.12 -16.75 1.55
CA LYS A 50 18.57 -16.61 0.15
C LYS A 50 17.85 -17.51 -0.87
N ASP A 51 17.31 -18.66 -0.47
CA ASP A 51 16.82 -19.68 -1.42
C ASP A 51 15.46 -20.32 -1.08
N LEU A 52 14.60 -19.67 -0.27
CA LEU A 52 13.26 -20.21 0.00
C LEU A 52 12.28 -19.87 -1.14
N MET A 53 11.85 -20.90 -1.89
CA MET A 53 10.65 -20.81 -2.72
C MET A 53 9.41 -21.11 -1.87
N TYR A 54 8.55 -20.10 -1.73
CA TYR A 54 7.24 -20.24 -1.11
C TYR A 54 6.16 -19.74 -2.07
N ASP A 55 5.03 -20.45 -2.08
CA ASP A 55 3.83 -20.01 -2.78
C ASP A 55 3.01 -19.10 -1.85
N ILE A 56 2.64 -17.92 -2.33
CA ILE A 56 1.75 -17.01 -1.61
C ILE A 56 0.30 -17.32 -1.99
N TYR A 57 -0.58 -17.36 -1.00
CA TYR A 57 -2.02 -17.49 -1.19
C TYR A 57 -2.75 -16.29 -0.61
N TRP A 58 -3.74 -15.77 -1.34
CA TRP A 58 -4.65 -14.72 -0.90
C TRP A 58 -6.10 -15.21 -1.03
N ASN A 59 -6.85 -15.20 0.07
CA ASN A 59 -8.22 -15.71 0.13
C ASN A 59 -8.37 -17.12 -0.49
N GLY A 60 -7.45 -18.03 -0.14
CA GLY A 60 -7.41 -19.40 -0.66
C GLY A 60 -6.95 -19.57 -2.11
N LYS A 61 -6.63 -18.48 -2.82
CA LYS A 61 -6.15 -18.51 -4.21
C LYS A 61 -4.66 -18.22 -4.29
N LYS A 62 -3.91 -19.00 -5.07
CA LYS A 62 -2.48 -18.77 -5.30
C LYS A 62 -2.26 -17.43 -6.00
N VAL A 63 -1.34 -16.63 -5.48
CA VAL A 63 -0.92 -15.37 -6.08
C VAL A 63 0.09 -15.69 -7.17
N ASP A 64 -0.35 -15.61 -8.42
CA ASP A 64 0.46 -15.88 -9.62
C ASP A 64 1.12 -14.61 -10.20
N ARG A 65 1.01 -13.49 -9.49
CA ARG A 65 1.63 -12.22 -9.88
C ARG A 65 2.95 -12.03 -9.16
N HIS A 66 3.81 -11.18 -9.72
CA HIS A 66 5.03 -10.74 -9.05
C HIS A 66 4.72 -10.23 -7.63
N ILE A 67 5.27 -10.88 -6.60
CA ILE A 67 4.91 -10.68 -5.19
C ILE A 67 4.94 -9.21 -4.79
N ARG A 68 6.00 -8.49 -5.17
CA ARG A 68 6.10 -7.05 -4.88
C ARG A 68 4.93 -6.26 -5.47
N LYS A 69 4.60 -6.49 -6.74
CA LYS A 69 3.50 -5.78 -7.42
C LYS A 69 2.15 -6.12 -6.81
N PHE A 70 1.99 -7.35 -6.35
CA PHE A 70 0.80 -7.78 -5.64
C PHE A 70 0.66 -7.04 -4.30
N ILE A 71 1.72 -6.99 -3.50
CA ILE A 71 1.75 -6.24 -2.23
C ILE A 71 1.50 -4.75 -2.49
N ASP A 72 2.19 -4.15 -3.47
CA ASP A 72 2.02 -2.75 -3.86
C ASP A 72 0.54 -2.47 -4.19
N SER A 73 -0.11 -3.35 -4.98
CA SER A 73 -1.52 -3.18 -5.33
C SER A 73 -2.48 -3.27 -4.14
N ILE A 74 -2.19 -4.12 -3.15
CA ILE A 74 -3.00 -4.19 -1.92
C ILE A 74 -2.82 -2.91 -1.13
N TYR A 75 -1.59 -2.43 -1.01
CA TYR A 75 -1.29 -1.24 -0.25
C TYR A 75 -1.92 0.01 -0.88
N GLU A 76 -1.79 0.18 -2.20
CA GLU A 76 -2.46 1.24 -2.96
C GLU A 76 -3.98 1.19 -2.76
N ALA A 77 -4.61 0.03 -2.98
CA ALA A 77 -6.05 -0.12 -2.80
C ALA A 77 -6.51 0.17 -1.36
N THR A 78 -5.70 -0.19 -0.36
CA THR A 78 -6.00 0.07 1.05
C THR A 78 -5.91 1.56 1.37
N LEU A 79 -4.88 2.25 0.85
CA LEU A 79 -4.73 3.69 1.01
C LEU A 79 -5.86 4.46 0.31
N ASP A 80 -6.21 4.07 -0.91
CA ASP A 80 -7.30 4.68 -1.68
C ASP A 80 -8.64 4.51 -0.95
N ALA A 81 -8.91 3.32 -0.41
CA ALA A 81 -10.10 3.06 0.40
C ALA A 81 -10.09 3.88 1.70
N ALA A 82 -8.96 3.98 2.40
CA ALA A 82 -8.86 4.77 3.62
C ALA A 82 -9.08 6.27 3.36
N TRP A 83 -8.58 6.79 2.23
CA TRP A 83 -8.75 8.19 1.86
C TRP A 83 -10.18 8.48 1.40
N SER A 84 -10.75 7.66 0.52
CA SER A 84 -12.14 7.83 0.02
C SER A 84 -13.19 7.71 1.12
N LEU A 85 -12.95 6.85 2.13
CA LEU A 85 -13.84 6.69 3.27
C LEU A 85 -13.53 7.64 4.44
N ASN A 86 -12.57 8.55 4.29
CA ASN A 86 -12.35 9.60 5.29
C ASN A 86 -13.63 10.42 5.48
N CYS A 87 -13.99 10.71 6.73
CA CYS A 87 -15.29 11.29 7.11
C CYS A 87 -15.66 12.54 6.29
N THR A 88 -14.65 13.32 5.91
CA THR A 88 -14.79 14.53 5.12
C THR A 88 -15.23 14.28 3.68
N HIS A 89 -14.74 13.22 3.03
CA HIS A 89 -15.08 12.88 1.65
C HIS A 89 -16.15 11.79 1.54
N ARG A 90 -16.51 11.19 2.67
CA ARG A 90 -17.45 10.08 2.75
C ARG A 90 -18.81 10.42 2.13
N SER A 91 -19.29 11.66 2.30
CA SER A 91 -20.54 12.12 1.67
C SER A 91 -20.42 12.15 0.15
N ILE A 92 -19.27 12.54 -0.42
CA ILE A 92 -19.05 12.60 -1.87
C ILE A 92 -19.11 11.19 -2.50
N PHE A 93 -18.57 10.18 -1.82
CA PHE A 93 -18.57 8.81 -2.32
C PHE A 93 -19.87 8.03 -2.03
N ILE A 94 -20.72 8.53 -1.14
CA ILE A 94 -22.04 7.94 -0.83
C ILE A 94 -23.16 8.66 -1.58
N ASP A 95 -23.05 9.98 -1.73
CA ASP A 95 -24.00 10.86 -2.38
C ASP A 95 -23.41 11.39 -3.68
N THR A 96 -23.86 10.80 -4.80
CA THR A 96 -23.39 11.12 -6.15
C THR A 96 -23.73 12.52 -6.64
N THR A 97 -24.43 13.34 -5.82
CA THR A 97 -24.70 14.74 -6.15
C THR A 97 -23.48 15.65 -6.00
N PHE A 98 -22.48 15.23 -5.22
CA PHE A 98 -21.23 15.96 -5.06
C PHE A 98 -20.19 15.45 -6.05
N THR A 99 -19.70 16.35 -6.91
CA THR A 99 -18.64 16.04 -7.87
C THR A 99 -17.36 16.70 -7.40
N ILE A 100 -16.30 15.91 -7.17
CA ILE A 100 -14.96 16.46 -6.99
C ILE A 100 -14.52 16.99 -8.36
N GLU A 101 -14.14 18.27 -8.43
CA GLU A 101 -13.44 18.81 -9.61
C GLU A 101 -12.02 18.22 -9.68
N GLU A 102 -11.93 16.98 -10.16
CA GLU A 102 -10.71 16.18 -10.19
C GLU A 102 -9.60 16.92 -10.96
N GLU A 103 -9.93 17.56 -12.07
CA GLU A 103 -8.97 18.30 -12.89
C GLU A 103 -8.34 19.48 -12.15
N VAL A 104 -9.15 20.26 -11.43
CA VAL A 104 -8.68 21.42 -10.65
C VAL A 104 -7.87 20.94 -9.44
N THR A 105 -8.40 19.94 -8.73
CA THR A 105 -7.74 19.32 -7.58
C THR A 105 -6.37 18.75 -7.99
N TRP A 106 -6.31 18.04 -9.10
CA TRP A 106 -5.07 17.48 -9.60
C TRP A 106 -4.12 18.54 -10.12
N ALA A 107 -4.61 19.60 -10.77
CA ALA A 107 -3.78 20.72 -11.20
C ALA A 107 -3.11 21.45 -10.02
N LEU A 108 -3.79 21.54 -8.88
CA LEU A 108 -3.24 22.11 -7.64
C LEU A 108 -2.12 21.23 -7.06
N PHE A 109 -2.34 19.92 -6.97
CA PHE A 109 -1.37 19.02 -6.35
C PHE A 109 -0.21 18.63 -7.27
N LYS A 110 -0.45 18.47 -8.58
CA LYS A 110 0.56 18.05 -9.58
C LYS A 110 1.79 18.95 -9.59
N LYS A 111 1.61 20.25 -9.35
CA LYS A 111 2.71 21.24 -9.27
C LYS A 111 3.74 20.91 -8.18
N ASN A 112 3.36 20.13 -7.17
CA ASN A 112 4.19 19.78 -6.02
C ASN A 112 4.63 18.31 -6.02
N THR A 113 4.25 17.53 -7.04
CA THR A 113 4.59 16.11 -7.13
C THR A 113 6.07 15.88 -7.45
N ARG A 114 6.59 14.70 -7.08
CA ARG A 114 7.98 14.27 -7.32
C ARG A 114 8.98 15.23 -6.66
N PHE A 115 9.95 15.72 -7.42
CA PHE A 115 11.03 16.59 -6.94
C PHE A 115 10.69 18.09 -7.06
N ASN A 116 9.42 18.44 -7.29
CA ASN A 116 9.02 19.82 -7.54
C ASN A 116 8.80 20.64 -6.24
N CYS A 117 8.71 19.98 -5.08
CA CYS A 117 8.63 20.64 -3.79
C CYS A 117 10.03 20.97 -3.23
N THR A 118 10.69 21.97 -3.80
CA THR A 118 12.10 22.30 -3.50
C THR A 118 12.29 23.37 -2.43
N THR A 119 11.22 24.07 -2.04
CA THR A 119 11.29 25.17 -1.05
C THR A 119 10.24 24.99 0.05
N SER A 120 10.51 25.57 1.22
CA SER A 120 9.56 25.61 2.33
C SER A 120 8.27 26.34 1.97
N ALA A 121 8.34 27.40 1.16
CA ALA A 121 7.17 28.14 0.70
C ALA A 121 6.26 27.26 -0.19
N THR A 122 6.85 26.50 -1.11
CA THR A 122 6.15 25.52 -1.94
C THR A 122 5.49 24.44 -1.08
N ASN A 123 6.23 23.89 -0.11
CA ASN A 123 5.70 22.91 0.83
C ASN A 123 4.52 23.45 1.65
N ASN A 124 4.65 24.66 2.20
CA ASN A 124 3.60 25.28 3.01
C ASN A 124 2.32 25.50 2.20
N ARG A 125 2.44 25.89 0.93
CA ARG A 125 1.29 26.03 0.03
C ARG A 125 0.63 24.69 -0.26
N PHE A 126 1.41 23.65 -0.53
CA PHE A 126 0.92 22.29 -0.71
C PHE A 126 0.16 21.80 0.53
N ILE A 127 0.76 21.93 1.72
CA ILE A 127 0.12 21.55 2.99
C ILE A 127 -1.14 22.36 3.25
N LYS A 128 -1.17 23.66 2.92
CA LYS A 128 -2.39 24.49 3.01
C LYS A 128 -3.51 23.87 2.16
N HIS A 129 -3.28 23.61 0.88
CA HIS A 129 -4.28 23.02 -0.01
C HIS A 129 -4.72 21.62 0.45
N LEU A 130 -3.78 20.78 0.91
CA LEU A 130 -4.09 19.45 1.45
C LEU A 130 -5.00 19.53 2.67
N LYS A 131 -4.75 20.48 3.58
CA LYS A 131 -5.59 20.69 4.76
C LYS A 131 -6.96 21.25 4.39
N LEU A 132 -7.04 22.13 3.39
CA LEU A 132 -8.32 22.67 2.89
C LEU A 132 -9.20 21.57 2.31
N THR A 133 -8.67 20.73 1.42
CA THR A 133 -9.46 19.64 0.82
C THR A 133 -9.97 18.64 1.86
N ASN A 134 -9.30 18.52 3.00
CA ASN A 134 -9.71 17.65 4.11
C ASN A 134 -10.50 18.39 5.21
N TYR A 135 -10.91 19.65 4.99
CA TYR A 135 -11.70 20.44 5.93
C TYR A 135 -11.01 20.59 7.30
N LEU A 136 -9.67 20.59 7.30
CA LEU A 136 -8.83 20.65 8.49
C LEU A 136 -8.42 22.08 8.85
N LEU A 137 -8.70 23.06 7.97
CA LEU A 137 -8.45 24.47 8.27
C LEU A 137 -9.72 25.13 8.82
N PRO A 138 -9.59 25.97 9.86
CA PRO A 138 -10.71 26.79 10.33
C PRO A 138 -10.92 27.94 9.34
N THR A 139 -11.72 27.73 8.30
CA THR A 139 -12.15 28.81 7.39
C THR A 139 -12.98 29.85 8.15
N LEU A 140 -13.07 31.07 7.63
CA LEU A 140 -13.94 32.09 8.24
C LEU A 140 -15.40 31.66 8.35
N GLU A 141 -15.89 30.82 7.43
CA GLU A 141 -17.18 30.16 7.56
C GLU A 141 -17.29 29.34 8.85
N ILE A 142 -16.36 28.40 9.07
CA ILE A 142 -16.31 27.58 10.30
C ILE A 142 -16.11 28.46 11.55
N MET A 143 -15.29 29.50 11.46
CA MET A 143 -15.06 30.43 12.57
C MET A 143 -16.33 31.23 12.91
N LYS A 144 -17.11 31.65 11.91
CA LYS A 144 -18.41 32.34 12.11
C LYS A 144 -19.44 31.42 12.74
N GLU A 145 -19.48 30.15 12.37
CA GLU A 145 -20.34 29.16 13.01
C GLU A 145 -20.03 29.02 14.51
N ARG A 146 -18.75 29.02 14.88
CA ARG A 146 -18.31 28.86 16.26
C ARG A 146 -18.41 30.14 17.10
N ARG A 147 -18.10 31.30 16.52
CA ARG A 147 -18.03 32.61 17.21
C ARG A 147 -18.50 33.75 16.31
N TYR A 148 -19.79 33.74 16.01
CA TYR A 148 -20.41 34.76 15.15
C TYR A 148 -20.23 36.19 15.68
N ASP A 149 -20.20 36.37 17.01
CA ASP A 149 -19.97 37.65 17.66
C ASP A 149 -18.64 38.31 17.29
N LEU A 150 -17.59 37.51 17.05
CA LEU A 150 -16.25 37.99 16.71
C LEU A 150 -16.04 38.14 15.19
N TYR A 151 -16.67 37.28 14.40
CA TYR A 151 -16.37 37.15 12.97
C TYR A 151 -17.50 37.61 12.04
N ARG A 152 -18.58 38.19 12.57
CA ARG A 152 -19.77 38.62 11.80
C ARG A 152 -19.43 39.31 10.48
N ASP A 153 -18.65 40.38 10.55
CA ASP A 153 -18.33 41.24 9.41
C ASP A 153 -16.99 40.88 8.77
N ALA A 154 -16.35 39.79 9.22
CA ALA A 154 -15.07 39.37 8.70
C ALA A 154 -15.20 38.91 7.24
N LYS A 155 -14.41 39.54 6.38
CA LYS A 155 -14.19 39.18 4.97
C LYS A 155 -12.90 38.38 4.82
N CYS A 156 -12.75 37.72 3.68
CA CYS A 156 -11.54 36.99 3.33
C CYS A 156 -10.30 37.83 3.60
N ARG A 157 -9.34 37.27 4.32
CA ARG A 157 -8.10 38.00 4.68
C ARG A 157 -7.13 38.14 3.51
N LEU A 158 -7.37 37.43 2.41
CA LEU A 158 -6.54 37.46 1.21
C LEU A 158 -7.00 38.56 0.24
N CYS A 159 -8.28 38.61 -0.13
CA CYS A 159 -8.81 39.62 -1.06
C CYS A 159 -9.50 40.83 -0.38
N LEU A 160 -9.94 40.69 0.88
CA LEU A 160 -10.66 41.71 1.65
C LEU A 160 -12.03 42.14 1.06
N THR A 161 -12.49 41.52 -0.03
CA THR A 161 -13.72 41.90 -0.73
C THR A 161 -14.86 40.92 -0.48
N GLU A 162 -14.59 39.62 -0.64
CA GLU A 162 -15.60 38.57 -0.61
C GLU A 162 -15.67 37.88 0.76
N ASN A 163 -16.77 37.14 0.97
CA ASN A 163 -16.84 36.22 2.10
C ASN A 163 -15.90 35.04 1.82
N GLU A 164 -15.18 34.59 2.84
CA GLU A 164 -14.30 33.43 2.74
C GLU A 164 -15.07 32.18 3.12
N ASP A 165 -15.27 31.32 2.12
CA ASP A 165 -15.64 29.91 2.22
C ASP A 165 -14.49 29.04 1.67
N GLU A 166 -14.68 27.72 1.65
CA GLU A 166 -13.63 26.79 1.24
C GLU A 166 -13.21 26.95 -0.22
N ASP A 167 -14.18 27.10 -1.12
CA ASP A 167 -13.94 27.29 -2.55
C ASP A 167 -13.24 28.61 -2.81
N HIS A 168 -13.68 29.69 -2.17
CA HIS A 168 -13.05 30.99 -2.28
C HIS A 168 -11.57 30.93 -1.87
N ILE A 169 -11.19 30.22 -0.80
CA ILE A 169 -9.76 30.09 -0.41
C ILE A 169 -8.92 29.37 -1.47
N ILE A 170 -9.53 28.49 -2.27
CA ILE A 170 -8.83 27.76 -3.34
C ILE A 170 -8.50 28.71 -4.51
N TYR A 171 -9.42 29.60 -4.88
CA TYR A 171 -9.29 30.47 -6.06
C TYR A 171 -8.80 31.91 -5.77
N CYS A 172 -8.91 32.37 -4.52
CA CYS A 172 -8.47 33.71 -4.08
C CYS A 172 -6.94 33.87 -4.04
#